data_AF-A0A133UPF9-F1
#
_entry.id   AF-A0A133UPF9-F1
#
_cell.length_a   1.000
_cell.length_b   1.000
_cell.length_c   1.000
_cell.angle_alpha   90.00
_cell.angle_beta   90.00
_cell.angle_gamma   90.00
#
_symmetry.space_group_name_H-M   'P 1'
#
loop_
_entity.id
_entity.type
_entity.pdbx_description
1 polymer ?
#
loop_
_entity_poly.entity_id
_entity_poly.type
_entity_poly.pdbx_seq_one_letter_code
_entity_poly.pdbx_strand_id
1 'polypeptide(L)' 'MSNNERKEIQLTVAEARRQQDVGRSVARISRDAMKKLEIKQGDIVEVEGSKKSVAIVRSSYREDEGLDIIRLDG' A
#
# COMPACT_ATOMS: atom_id res chain seq x y z
N MET A 1 17.45 -12.03 21.62
CA MET A 1 17.08 -10.73 21.00
C MET A 1 16.41 -11.07 19.69
N SER A 2 15.10 -10.90 19.58
CA SER A 2 14.36 -11.23 18.35
C SER A 2 14.75 -10.21 17.28
N ASN A 3 15.42 -10.68 16.23
CA ASN A 3 15.69 -9.88 15.03
C ASN A 3 14.34 -9.65 14.34
N ASN A 4 13.71 -8.49 14.60
CA ASN A 4 12.42 -8.16 14.03
C ASN A 4 12.66 -7.58 12.64
N GLU A 5 12.92 -8.46 11.66
CA GLU A 5 13.07 -8.07 10.26
C GLU A 5 11.73 -7.56 9.75
N ARG A 6 11.61 -6.24 9.62
CA ARG A 6 10.45 -5.59 9.00
C ARG A 6 10.56 -5.78 7.49
N LYS A 7 9.58 -6.46 6.88
CA LYS A 7 9.47 -6.53 5.42
C LYS A 7 8.99 -5.19 4.87
N GLU A 8 9.77 -4.63 3.96
CA GLU A 8 9.50 -3.36 3.30
C GLU A 8 9.73 -3.46 1.80
N ILE A 9 9.01 -2.65 1.03
CA ILE A 9 9.18 -2.48 -0.41
C ILE A 9 9.08 -1.00 -0.75
N GLN A 10 9.72 -0.60 -1.84
CA GLN A 10 9.55 0.74 -2.41
C GLN A 10 8.56 0.70 -3.57
N LEU A 11 7.62 1.64 -3.57
CA LEU A 11 6.60 1.80 -4.59
C LEU A 11 6.50 3.27 -4.99
N THR A 12 6.14 3.55 -6.23
CA THR A 12 5.89 4.92 -6.69
C THR A 12 4.48 5.35 -6.29
N VAL A 13 4.35 6.52 -5.67
CA VAL A 13 3.05 7.07 -5.26
C VAL A 13 2.28 7.56 -6.48
N ALA A 14 1.02 7.16 -6.58
CA ALA A 14 0.07 7.67 -7.56
C ALA A 14 -1.22 8.14 -6.84
N GLU A 15 -1.93 9.11 -7.42
CA GLU A 15 -3.16 9.63 -6.81
C GLU A 15 -4.27 8.56 -6.77
N ALA A 16 -5.04 8.55 -5.68
CA ALA A 16 -6.29 7.80 -5.60
C ALA A 16 -7.30 8.33 -6.63
N ARG A 17 -7.88 7.40 -7.42
CA ARG A 17 -8.81 7.75 -8.50
C ARG A 17 -10.28 7.83 -8.07
N ARG A 18 -10.66 7.30 -6.91
CA ARG A 18 -12.07 7.18 -6.49
C ARG A 18 -12.33 7.94 -5.22
N GLN A 19 -13.39 8.77 -5.20
CA GLN A 19 -13.87 9.47 -4.00
C GLN A 19 -14.15 8.53 -2.81
N GLN A 20 -14.48 7.26 -3.07
CA GLN A 20 -14.73 6.27 -2.02
C GLN A 20 -13.47 5.91 -1.21
N ASP A 21 -12.29 6.18 -1.75
CA ASP A 21 -11.03 5.94 -1.06
C ASP A 21 -10.63 7.15 -0.19
N VAL A 22 -11.18 8.35 -0.43
CA VAL A 22 -10.80 9.63 0.22
C VAL A 22 -11.22 9.70 1.68
N GLY A 23 -10.26 10.07 2.54
CA GLY A 23 -10.43 10.24 3.98
C GLY A 23 -10.52 8.92 4.74
N ARG A 24 -10.13 7.81 4.11
CA ARG A 24 -10.25 6.46 4.68
C ARG A 24 -8.90 5.78 4.90
N SER A 25 -7.81 6.46 4.60
CA SER A 25 -6.45 5.95 4.76
C SER A 25 -6.30 4.64 4.00
N VAL A 26 -6.55 4.65 2.69
CA VAL A 26 -6.55 3.44 1.86
C VAL A 26 -5.28 3.38 1.01
N ALA A 27 -4.57 2.26 1.10
CA ALA A 27 -3.43 1.94 0.24
C ALA A 27 -3.83 0.87 -0.77
N ARG A 28 -3.90 1.23 -2.05
CA ARG A 28 -4.10 0.25 -3.13
C ARG A 28 -2.78 -0.17 -3.73
N ILE A 29 -2.48 -1.46 -3.65
CA ILE A 29 -1.25 -2.08 -4.16
C ILE A 29 -1.56 -3.37 -4.93
N SER A 30 -0.65 -3.77 -5.82
CA SER A 30 -0.81 -4.98 -6.64
C SER A 30 -0.71 -6.26 -5.80
N ARG A 31 -1.18 -7.38 -6.35
CA ARG A 31 -1.03 -8.68 -5.67
C ARG A 31 0.43 -9.08 -5.46
N ASP A 32 1.31 -8.67 -6.36
CA ASP A 32 2.73 -8.99 -6.25
C ASP A 32 3.40 -8.16 -5.15
N ALA A 33 3.02 -6.89 -4.98
CA ALA A 33 3.43 -6.09 -3.83
C ALA A 33 2.97 -6.71 -2.49
N MET A 34 1.71 -7.17 -2.42
CA MET A 34 1.20 -7.88 -1.23
C MET A 34 1.99 -9.16 -0.93
N LYS A 35 2.32 -9.96 -1.95
CA LYS A 35 3.13 -11.17 -1.79
C LYS A 35 4.55 -10.85 -1.30
N LYS A 36 5.21 -9.84 -1.87
CA LYS A 36 6.56 -9.40 -1.44
C LYS A 36 6.57 -9.00 0.04
N LEU A 37 5.51 -8.35 0.50
CA LEU A 37 5.32 -7.92 1.90
C LEU A 37 4.71 -9.00 2.81
N GLU A 38 4.23 -10.13 2.27
CA GLU A 38 3.50 -11.18 2.99
C GLU A 38 2.23 -10.69 3.73
N ILE A 39 1.52 -9.75 3.12
CA ILE A 39 0.29 -9.16 3.66
C ILE A 39 -0.91 -9.53 2.80
N LYS A 40 -2.12 -9.29 3.32
CA LYS A 40 -3.39 -9.49 2.62
C LYS A 40 -4.25 -8.23 2.65
N GLN A 41 -5.31 -8.26 1.84
CA GLN A 41 -6.31 -7.21 1.85
C GLN A 41 -6.92 -7.07 3.25
N GLY A 42 -7.01 -5.83 3.75
CA GLY A 42 -7.53 -5.53 5.08
C GLY A 42 -6.47 -5.37 6.16
N ASP A 43 -5.24 -5.81 5.93
CA ASP A 43 -4.14 -5.54 6.84
C ASP A 43 -3.82 -4.03 6.87
N ILE A 44 -3.24 -3.58 7.98
CA ILE A 44 -2.76 -2.21 8.16
C ILE A 44 -1.26 -2.20 7.90
N VAL A 45 -0.80 -1.25 7.09
CA VAL A 45 0.61 -1.05 6.77
C VAL A 45 1.06 0.35 7.20
N GLU A 46 2.31 0.46 7.62
CA GLU A 46 3.02 1.73 7.73
C GLU A 46 3.49 2.14 6.33
N VAL A 47 3.25 3.39 5.96
CA VAL A 47 3.78 4.01 4.75
C VAL A 47 4.71 5.12 5.17
N GLU A 48 5.97 5.03 4.73
CA GLU A 48 7.00 6.01 5.00
C GLU A 48 7.37 6.75 3.70
N GLY A 49 7.10 8.06 3.68
CA GLY A 49 7.52 8.98 2.63
C GLY A 49 8.21 10.20 3.26
N SER A 50 7.74 11.40 2.94
CA SER A 50 8.17 12.63 3.66
C SER A 50 7.71 12.66 5.12
N LYS A 51 6.64 11.93 5.43
CA LYS A 51 6.12 11.66 6.77
C LYS A 51 5.72 10.18 6.86
N LYS A 52 5.65 9.66 8.08
CA LYS A 52 5.06 8.35 8.35
C LYS A 52 3.55 8.48 8.45
N SER A 53 2.84 7.53 7.85
CA SER A 53 1.40 7.39 7.94
C SER A 53 1.02 5.91 7.99
N VAL A 54 -0.25 5.61 8.25
CA VAL A 54 -0.79 4.25 8.24
C VAL A 54 -1.95 4.18 7.27
N ALA A 55 -2.11 3.03 6.62
CA ALA A 55 -3.18 2.80 5.67
C ALA A 55 -3.67 1.35 5.67
N ILE A 56 -4.93 1.15 5.30
CA ILE A 56 -5.57 -0.15 5.13
C ILE A 56 -5.33 -0.63 3.69
N VAL A 57 -4.84 -1.85 3.56
CA VAL A 57 -4.53 -2.46 2.27
C VAL A 57 -5.81 -2.82 1.50
N ARG A 58 -5.85 -2.39 0.24
CA ARG A 58 -6.86 -2.74 -0.75
C ARG A 58 -6.19 -3.20 -2.04
N SER A 59 -6.93 -3.99 -2.83
CA SER A 59 -6.42 -4.42 -4.14
C SER A 59 -6.29 -3.22 -5.07
N SER A 60 -5.23 -3.24 -5.89
CA SER A 60 -5.05 -2.29 -6.98
C SER A 60 -6.19 -2.36 -7.99
N TYR A 61 -6.29 -1.33 -8.84
CA TYR A 61 -7.12 -1.45 -10.02
C TYR A 61 -6.52 -2.47 -11.00
N ARG A 62 -7.35 -3.00 -11.90
CA ARG A 62 -6.92 -4.05 -12.83
C ARG A 62 -5.82 -3.54 -13.76
N GLU A 63 -5.89 -2.28 -14.15
CA GLU A 63 -4.90 -1.59 -14.96
C GLU A 63 -3.56 -1.32 -14.25
N ASP A 64 -3.54 -1.38 -12.92
CA ASP A 64 -2.34 -1.15 -12.11
C ASP A 64 -1.64 -2.45 -11.70
N GLU A 65 -2.22 -3.62 -12.04
CA GLU A 65 -1.60 -4.91 -11.76
C GLU A 65 -0.28 -5.06 -12.53
N GLY A 66 0.75 -5.56 -11.84
CA GLY A 66 2.11 -5.67 -12.39
C GLY A 66 2.93 -4.37 -12.37
N LEU A 67 2.35 -3.25 -11.94
CA LEU A 67 3.09 -2.02 -11.70
C LEU A 67 3.59 -1.96 -10.25
N ASP A 68 4.77 -1.38 -10.05
CA ASP A 68 5.32 -1.09 -8.72
C ASP A 68 4.84 0.30 -8.24
N ILE A 69 3.52 0.46 -8.13
CA ILE A 69 2.87 1.68 -7.65
C ILE A 69 2.00 1.42 -6.41
N ILE A 70 1.81 2.47 -5.61
CA ILE A 70 0.84 2.55 -4.52
C ILE A 70 -0.08 3.74 -4.77
N ARG A 71 -1.40 3.52 -4.76
CA ARG A 71 -2.35 4.63 -4.74
C ARG A 71 -2.75 4.98 -3.32
N LEU A 72 -2.61 6.25 -2.97
CA LEU A 72 -2.95 6.83 -1.67
C LEU A 72 -3.93 7.99 -1.86
N ASP A 73 -4.79 8.19 -0.87
CA ASP A 73 -5.87 9.19 -0.86
C ASP A 73 -5.54 10.47 -0.08
N GLY A 74 -4.28 10.62 0.35
CA GLY A 74 -3.79 11.69 1.22
C GLY A 74 -2.87 12.70 0.54
#